data_AF-A0A2G9SQT0-F1
#
_entry.id   AF-A0A2G9SQT0-F1
#
_cell.length_a   1.000
_cell.length_b   1.000
_cell.length_c   1.000
_cell.angle_alpha   90.00
_cell.angle_beta   90.00
_cell.angle_gamma   90.00
#
_symmetry.space_group_name_H-M   'P 1'
#
loop_
_entity.id
_entity.type
_entity.pdbx_description
1 polymer ?
#
loop_
_entity_poly.entity_id
_entity_poly.type
_entity_poly.pdbx_seq_one_letter_code
_entity_poly.pdbx_strand_id
1 'polypeptide(L)'
;MTAEEKDLLRRYLDLRAKISEYEEELEKLKPAVFDVVDEELRATGEKQVVFEGMSFQIQYRETFEYSPEVKQLEEQLKAMKSQEERSGVAIIKSQKGFVRVSKVNSENFD
;
A
#
# COMPACT_ATOMS: atom_id res chain seq x y z
N MET A 1 25.67 12.00 -14.45
CA MET A 1 24.32 12.54 -14.19
C MET A 1 24.30 14.01 -14.58
N THR A 2 23.54 14.36 -15.62
CA THR A 2 23.35 15.73 -16.13
C THR A 2 22.56 16.57 -15.14
N ALA A 3 22.45 17.88 -15.38
CA ALA A 3 21.61 18.76 -14.57
C ALA A 3 20.12 18.38 -14.69
N GLU A 4 19.65 18.09 -15.89
CA GLU A 4 18.27 17.65 -16.16
C GLU A 4 17.93 16.34 -15.44
N GLU A 5 18.85 15.36 -15.45
CA GLU A 5 18.67 14.10 -14.73
C GLU A 5 18.60 14.31 -13.21
N LYS A 6 19.41 15.23 -12.67
CA LYS A 6 19.36 15.62 -11.24
C LYS A 6 18.04 16.26 -10.88
N ASP A 7 17.53 17.15 -11.72
CA ASP A 7 16.26 17.85 -11.48
C ASP A 7 15.06 16.91 -11.59
N LEU A 8 15.09 15.95 -12.51
CA LEU A 8 14.09 14.88 -12.59
C LEU A 8 14.04 14.08 -11.27
N LEU A 9 15.20 13.64 -10.76
CA LEU A 9 15.25 12.88 -9.52
C LEU A 9 14.80 13.70 -8.31
N ARG A 10 15.18 14.98 -8.23
CA ARG A 10 14.70 15.90 -7.18
C ARG A 10 13.19 16.04 -7.23
N ARG A 11 12.63 16.32 -8.41
CA ARG A 11 11.19 16.46 -8.60
C ARG A 11 10.45 15.18 -8.20
N TYR A 12 10.99 14.02 -8.54
CA TYR A 12 10.43 12.74 -8.14
C TYR A 12 10.41 12.57 -6.62
N LEU A 13 11.51 12.91 -5.93
CA LEU A 13 11.60 12.85 -4.47
C LEU A 13 10.64 13.83 -3.79
N ASP A 14 10.52 15.06 -4.30
CA ASP A 14 9.59 16.06 -3.78
C ASP A 14 8.14 15.60 -3.88
N LEU A 15 7.76 15.03 -5.03
CA LEU A 15 6.41 14.50 -5.21
C LEU A 15 6.14 13.32 -4.28
N ARG A 16 7.13 12.44 -4.07
CA ARG A 16 7.01 11.32 -3.13
C ARG A 16 6.82 11.80 -1.69
N ALA A 17 7.53 12.85 -1.29
CA ALA A 17 7.37 13.46 0.03
C ALA A 17 5.94 14.01 0.21
N LYS A 18 5.44 14.75 -0.78
CA LYS A 18 4.06 15.27 -0.77
C LYS A 18 3.01 14.17 -0.72
N ILE A 19 3.18 13.09 -1.47
CA ILE A 19 2.28 11.93 -1.39
C ILE A 19 2.25 11.38 0.04
N SER A 20 3.43 11.19 0.66
CA SER A 20 3.51 10.72 2.04
C SER A 20 2.82 11.67 3.02
N GLU A 21 2.99 12.99 2.87
CA GLU A 21 2.33 13.99 3.70
C GLU A 21 0.80 13.93 3.56
N TYR A 22 0.29 13.87 2.33
CA TYR A 22 -1.15 13.77 2.07
C TYR A 22 -1.73 12.42 2.52
N GLU A 23 -1.00 11.32 2.37
CA GLU A 23 -1.41 10.02 2.88
C GLU A 23 -1.53 10.05 4.41
N GLU A 24 -0.56 10.63 5.12
CA GLU A 24 -0.63 10.80 6.58
C GLU A 24 -1.78 11.70 7.02
N GLU A 25 -2.05 12.79 6.29
CA GLU A 25 -3.19 13.67 6.57
C GLU A 25 -4.52 12.93 6.37
N LEU A 26 -4.66 12.19 5.27
CA LEU A 26 -5.86 11.38 5.01
C LEU A 26 -6.07 10.29 6.06
N GLU A 27 -5.03 9.57 6.48
CA GLU A 27 -5.14 8.55 7.53
C GLU A 27 -5.65 9.14 8.85
N LYS A 28 -5.24 10.37 9.20
CA LYS A 28 -5.75 11.08 10.39
C LYS A 28 -7.22 11.47 10.27
N LEU A 29 -7.69 11.77 9.06
CA LEU A 29 -9.08 12.16 8.81
C LEU A 29 -10.03 10.96 8.74
N LYS A 30 -9.56 9.77 8.35
CA LYS A 30 -10.41 8.58 8.15
C LYS A 30 -11.37 8.27 9.32
N PRO A 31 -10.96 8.29 10.61
CA PRO A 31 -11.87 8.00 11.70
C PRO A 31 -13.03 9.01 11.78
N ALA A 32 -12.72 10.32 11.68
CA ALA A 32 -13.73 11.36 11.71
C ALA A 32 -14.69 11.27 10.50
N VAL A 33 -14.16 10.96 9.31
CA VAL A 33 -14.99 10.73 8.12
C VAL A 33 -15.89 9.51 8.31
N PHE A 34 -15.37 8.43 8.89
CA PHE A 34 -16.17 7.23 9.20
C PHE A 34 -17.32 7.58 10.15
N ASP A 35 -17.05 8.30 11.24
CA ASP A 35 -18.05 8.67 12.24
C ASP A 35 -19.17 9.52 11.63
N VAL A 36 -18.80 10.52 10.81
CA VAL A 36 -19.78 11.38 10.10
C VAL A 36 -20.65 10.57 9.14
N VAL A 37 -20.05 9.66 8.36
CA VAL A 37 -20.81 8.82 7.42
C VAL A 37 -21.71 7.83 8.17
N ASP A 38 -21.23 7.22 9.26
CA ASP A 38 -22.01 6.26 10.06
C ASP A 38 -23.23 6.91 10.69
N GLU A 39 -23.06 8.11 11.27
CA GLU A 39 -24.15 8.88 11.86
C GLU A 39 -25.22 9.23 10.81
N GLU A 40 -24.81 9.72 9.64
CA GLU A 40 -25.73 10.08 8.56
C GLU A 40 -26.50 8.86 8.01
N LEU A 41 -25.82 7.72 7.81
CA LEU A 41 -26.47 6.48 7.37
C LEU A 41 -27.49 5.97 8.39
N ARG A 42 -27.18 6.08 9.69
CA ARG A 42 -28.11 5.70 10.76
C ARG A 42 -29.30 6.64 10.85
N ALA A 43 -29.10 7.94 10.64
CA ALA A 43 -30.15 8.95 10.72
C ALA A 43 -31.15 8.84 9.55
N THR A 44 -30.64 8.58 8.35
CA THR A 44 -31.45 8.53 7.11
C THR A 44 -31.99 7.13 6.80
N GLY A 45 -31.32 6.07 7.28
CA GLY A 45 -31.60 4.69 6.88
C GLY A 45 -31.15 4.36 5.46
N GLU A 46 -30.37 5.24 4.82
CA GLU A 46 -29.79 4.99 3.51
C GLU A 46 -28.59 4.04 3.59
N LYS A 47 -28.13 3.54 2.43
CA LYS A 47 -26.97 2.65 2.33
C LYS A 47 -25.67 3.39 1.99
N GLN A 48 -25.77 4.64 1.56
CA GLN A 48 -24.64 5.46 1.15
C GLN A 48 -24.95 6.93 1.36
N VAL A 49 -23.92 7.75 1.57
CA VAL A 49 -24.01 9.21 1.59
C VAL A 49 -23.44 9.75 0.28
N VAL A 50 -24.12 10.70 -0.36
CA VAL A 50 -23.61 11.35 -1.58
C VAL A 50 -23.20 12.78 -1.25
N PHE A 51 -21.93 13.10 -1.47
CA PHE A 51 -21.38 14.44 -1.23
C PHE A 51 -20.42 14.81 -2.37
N GLU A 52 -20.61 15.99 -2.97
CA GLU A 52 -19.80 16.50 -4.09
C GLU A 52 -19.62 15.51 -5.26
N GLY A 53 -20.67 14.76 -5.60
CA GLY A 53 -20.64 13.76 -6.67
C GLY A 53 -19.91 12.47 -6.33
N MET A 54 -19.43 12.33 -5.09
CA MET A 54 -18.80 11.13 -4.56
C MET A 54 -19.76 10.38 -3.64
N SER A 55 -19.70 9.04 -3.66
CA SER A 55 -20.51 8.19 -2.77
C SER A 55 -19.63 7.59 -1.69
N PHE A 56 -20.07 7.73 -0.44
CA PHE A 56 -19.45 7.19 0.76
C PHE A 56 -20.28 6.00 1.25
N GLN A 57 -19.61 4.89 1.51
CA GLN A 57 -20.19 3.67 2.05
C GLN A 57 -19.30 3.13 3.16
N ILE A 58 -19.91 2.56 4.20
CA ILE A 58 -19.18 1.88 5.26
C ILE A 58 -18.91 0.43 4.84
N GLN A 59 -17.65 0.03 4.96
CA GLN A 59 -17.21 -1.35 4.77
C GLN A 59 -16.35 -1.78 5.94
N TYR A 60 -16.54 -3.03 6.37
CA TYR A 60 -15.74 -3.64 7.42
C TYR A 60 -14.76 -4.62 6.81
N ARG A 61 -13.49 -4.49 7.16
CA ARG A 61 -12.46 -5.47 6.82
C ARG A 61 -12.23 -6.37 8.02
N GLU A 62 -12.64 -7.62 7.89
CA GLU A 62 -12.37 -8.64 8.89
C GLU A 62 -10.90 -9.11 8.76
N THR A 63 -10.22 -9.23 9.90
CA THR A 63 -8.88 -9.82 9.97
C THR A 63 -9.00 -11.14 10.72
N PHE A 64 -8.64 -12.23 10.06
CA PHE A 64 -8.72 -13.57 10.64
C PHE A 64 -7.36 -14.01 11.16
N GLU A 65 -7.36 -14.67 12.31
CA GLU A 65 -6.21 -15.44 12.76
C GLU A 65 -6.35 -16.89 12.31
N TYR A 66 -5.37 -17.34 11.53
CA TYR A 66 -5.33 -18.72 11.04
C TYR A 66 -4.61 -19.65 12.02
N SER A 67 -4.99 -20.92 11.98
CA SER A 67 -4.38 -21.97 12.81
C SER A 67 -2.88 -22.11 12.52
N PRO A 68 -2.09 -22.64 13.49
CA PRO A 68 -0.68 -22.92 13.28
C PRO A 68 -0.40 -23.82 12.06
N GLU A 69 -1.28 -24.79 11.79
CA GLU A 69 -1.18 -25.70 10.65
C GLU A 69 -1.28 -24.95 9.31
N VAL A 70 -2.25 -24.04 9.17
CA VAL A 70 -2.39 -23.21 7.95
C VAL A 70 -1.17 -22.32 7.75
N LYS A 71 -0.69 -21.67 8.83
CA LYS A 71 0.53 -20.85 8.79
C LYS A 71 1.75 -21.67 8.32
N GLN A 72 1.88 -22.91 8.81
CA GLN A 72 2.96 -23.81 8.39
C GLN A 72 2.87 -24.19 6.90
N LEU A 73 1.67 -24.47 6.40
CA LEU A 73 1.45 -24.77 4.98
C LEU A 73 1.77 -23.56 4.08
N GLU A 74 1.42 -22.35 4.50
CA GLU A 74 1.78 -21.12 3.80
C GLU A 74 3.31 -20.93 3.70
N GLU A 75 4.02 -21.20 4.80
CA GLU A 75 5.48 -21.16 4.83
C GLU A 75 6.12 -22.19 3.90
N GLN A 76 5.62 -23.43 3.92
CA GLN A 76 6.09 -24.49 3.02
C GLN A 76 5.84 -24.12 1.56
N LEU A 77 4.65 -23.64 1.22
CA LEU A 77 4.32 -23.21 -0.13
C LEU A 77 5.22 -22.05 -0.59
N LYS A 78 5.50 -21.09 0.28
CA LYS A 78 6.42 -19.98 0.00
C LYS A 78 7.83 -20.49 -0.28
N ALA A 79 8.31 -21.46 0.51
CA ALA A 79 9.62 -22.07 0.29
C ALA A 79 9.70 -22.80 -1.05
N MET A 80 8.66 -23.58 -1.40
CA MET A 80 8.59 -24.30 -2.67
C MET A 80 8.58 -23.35 -3.87
N LYS A 81 7.77 -22.28 -3.83
CA LYS A 81 7.76 -21.25 -4.90
C LYS A 81 9.13 -20.62 -5.10
N SER A 82 9.81 -20.25 -4.01
CA SER A 82 11.15 -19.66 -4.10
C SER A 82 12.18 -20.65 -4.66
N GLN A 83 12.04 -21.95 -4.35
CA GLN A 83 12.88 -22.98 -4.94
C GLN A 83 12.64 -23.13 -6.44
N GLU A 84 11.38 -23.13 -6.90
CA GLU A 84 11.05 -23.19 -8.32
C GLU A 84 11.60 -21.98 -9.10
N GLU A 85 11.50 -20.78 -8.53
CA GLU A 85 12.08 -19.55 -9.10
C GLU A 85 13.61 -19.65 -9.25
N ARG A 86 14.30 -20.14 -8.22
CA ARG A 86 15.77 -20.26 -8.23
C ARG A 86 16.28 -21.39 -9.13
N SER A 87 15.52 -22.48 -9.22
CA SER A 87 15.88 -23.66 -10.01
C SER A 87 15.49 -23.54 -11.50
N GLY A 88 14.76 -22.49 -11.87
CA GLY A 88 14.30 -22.26 -13.25
C GLY A 88 13.12 -23.15 -13.66
N VAL A 89 12.51 -23.87 -12.71
CA VAL A 89 11.24 -24.59 -12.92
C VAL A 89 10.11 -23.59 -13.17
N ALA A 90 10.10 -22.48 -12.42
CA ALA A 90 9.20 -21.37 -12.68
C ALA A 90 9.68 -20.55 -13.90
N ILE A 91 8.75 -20.24 -14.80
CA ILE A 91 9.02 -19.49 -16.03
C ILE A 91 8.59 -18.02 -15.85
N ILE A 92 9.49 -17.09 -16.18
CA ILE A 92 9.18 -15.65 -16.19
C ILE A 92 8.14 -15.36 -17.27
N LYS A 93 6.92 -14.97 -16.87
CA LYS A 93 5.85 -14.60 -17.80
C LYS A 93 5.88 -13.13 -18.23
N SER A 94 6.43 -12.24 -17.41
CA SER A 94 6.52 -10.79 -17.67
C SER A 94 7.55 -10.16 -16.73
N GLN A 95 8.24 -9.11 -17.17
CA GLN A 95 9.18 -8.35 -16.36
C GLN A 95 8.97 -6.85 -16.54
N LYS A 96 8.85 -6.12 -15.43
CA LYS A 96 8.78 -4.65 -15.40
C LYS A 96 9.79 -4.11 -14.39
N GLY A 97 10.58 -3.13 -14.80
CA GLY A 97 11.48 -2.41 -13.90
C GLY A 97 10.70 -1.38 -13.08
N PHE A 98 11.11 -1.19 -11.82
CA PHE A 98 10.64 -0.10 -10.96
C PHE A 98 11.80 0.45 -10.14
N VAL A 99 11.71 1.70 -9.72
CA VAL A 99 12.72 2.35 -8.87
C VAL A 99 12.27 2.25 -7.42
N ARG A 100 13.09 1.60 -6.57
CA ARG A 100 12.93 1.63 -5.12
C ARG A 100 13.83 2.71 -4.54
N VAL A 101 13.24 3.78 -4.00
CA VAL A 101 13.98 4.79 -3.23
C VAL A 101 14.00 4.40 -1.75
N SER A 102 15.19 4.30 -1.18
CA SER A 102 15.45 4.01 0.24
C SER A 102 16.41 5.04 0.80
N LYS A 103 16.31 5.38 2.10
CA LYS A 103 17.31 6.21 2.77
C LYS A 103 18.61 5.41 2.91
N VAL A 104 19.75 6.04 2.62
CA VAL A 104 21.06 5.46 2.89
C VAL A 104 21.39 5.74 4.37
N ASN A 105 21.63 4.69 5.17
CA ASN A 105 22.24 4.85 6.48
C ASN A 105 23.72 5.14 6.28
N SER A 106 24.21 6.26 6.81
CA SER A 106 25.59 6.75 6.66
C SER A 106 26.65 5.95 7.43
N GLU A 107 26.33 4.77 7.97
CA GLU A 107 27.24 3.93 8.76
C GLU A 107 27.97 2.84 7.95
N ASN A 108 27.73 2.72 6.65
CA ASN A 108 28.30 1.63 5.82
C ASN A 108 29.03 2.11 4.55
N PHE A 109 29.55 3.33 4.57
CA PHE A 109 30.42 3.83 3.49
C PHE A 109 31.61 4.58 4.10
N ASP A 110 32.63 3.81 4.50
CA ASP A 110 34.05 4.23 4.55
C ASP A 110 34.80 3.46 3.44
#